data_AF-A0A285XS98-F1
#
_entry.id   AF-A0A285XS98-F1
#
_cell.length_a   1.000
_cell.length_b   1.000
_cell.length_c   1.000
_cell.angle_alpha   90.00
_cell.angle_beta   90.00
_cell.angle_gamma   90.00
#
_symmetry.space_group_name_H-M   'P 1'
#
loop_
_entity.id
_entity.type
_entity.pdbx_description
1 polymer ?
#
loop_
_entity_poly.entity_id
_entity_poly.type
_entity_poly.pdbx_seq_one_letter_code
_entity_poly.pdbx_strand_id
1 'polypeptide(L)' 'MPNDEQGPDDFAQRTAAVEALPLPDRADAFSALHDELRTRLESGGTASA' A
#
# COMPACT_ATOMS: atom_id res chain seq x y z
N MET A 1 -0.22 -17.59 -15.54
CA MET A 1 -0.11 -17.35 -14.08
C MET A 1 -0.11 -15.84 -13.86
N PRO A 2 -0.80 -15.35 -12.81
CA PRO A 2 -1.28 -13.97 -12.72
C PRO A 2 -0.18 -13.00 -12.28
N ASN A 3 -0.02 -11.93 -13.06
CA ASN A 3 0.46 -10.59 -12.69
C ASN A 3 1.31 -10.44 -11.40
N ASP A 4 2.54 -10.94 -11.41
CA ASP A 4 3.59 -10.61 -10.42
C ASP A 4 4.07 -9.13 -10.54
N GLU A 5 3.39 -8.30 -11.31
CA GLU A 5 3.62 -6.85 -11.47
C GLU A 5 2.83 -6.02 -10.44
N GLN A 6 2.68 -6.50 -9.20
CA GLN A 6 2.32 -5.64 -8.05
C GLN A 6 3.52 -4.73 -7.72
N GLY A 7 3.92 -3.93 -8.70
CA GLY A 7 5.10 -3.08 -8.69
C GLY A 7 4.88 -1.77 -7.94
N PRO A 8 5.92 -0.93 -7.85
CA PRO A 8 5.89 0.38 -7.20
C PRO A 8 4.71 1.28 -7.62
N ASP A 9 4.23 1.12 -8.86
CA ASP A 9 3.10 1.85 -9.42
C ASP A 9 1.78 1.63 -8.67
N ASP A 10 1.52 0.42 -8.17
CA ASP A 10 0.30 0.10 -7.40
C ASP A 10 0.32 0.76 -6.02
N PHE A 11 1.48 0.80 -5.36
CA PHE A 11 1.65 1.49 -4.08
C PHE A 11 1.53 3.01 -4.23
N ALA A 12 2.13 3.58 -5.28
CA ALA A 12 2.03 5.00 -5.60
C ALA A 12 0.58 5.41 -5.88
N GLN A 13 -0.16 4.61 -6.66
CA GLN A 13 -1.58 4.86 -6.94
C GLN A 13 -2.44 4.80 -5.67
N ARG A 14 -2.22 3.81 -4.79
CA ARG A 14 -2.96 3.70 -3.52
C ARG A 14 -2.67 4.87 -2.58
N THR A 15 -1.40 5.28 -2.49
CA THR A 15 -1.00 6.45 -1.70
C THR A 15 -1.69 7.71 -2.20
N ALA A 16 -1.72 7.94 -3.51
CA ALA A 16 -2.42 9.07 -4.12
C ALA A 16 -3.94 9.04 -3.83
N ALA A 17 -4.55 7.86 -3.80
CA ALA A 17 -5.95 7.70 -3.43
C ALA A 17 -6.22 8.08 -1.97
N VAL A 18 -5.31 7.72 -1.04
CA VAL A 18 -5.40 8.14 0.37
C VAL A 18 -5.26 9.65 0.50
N GLU A 19 -4.32 10.27 -0.23
CA GLU A 19 -4.14 11.72 -0.25
C GLU A 19 -5.34 12.48 -0.83
N ALA A 20 -6.17 11.85 -1.66
CA ALA A 20 -7.40 12.45 -2.17
C ALA A 20 -8.53 12.48 -1.12
N LEU A 21 -8.43 11.72 -0.03
CA LEU A 21 -9.43 11.71 1.04
C LEU A 21 -9.42 13.02 1.86
N PRO A 22 -10.55 13.36 2.51
CA PRO A 22 -10.59 14.43 3.51
C PRO A 22 -9.55 14.20 4.61
N LEU A 23 -8.94 15.28 5.11
CA LEU A 23 -7.92 15.23 6.17
C LEU A 23 -8.26 14.32 7.37
N PRO A 24 -9.49 14.30 7.94
CA PRO A 24 -9.79 13.42 9.06
C PRO A 24 -9.67 11.92 8.71
N ASP A 25 -9.90 11.55 7.45
CA ASP A 25 -9.95 10.14 7.03
C ASP A 25 -8.58 9.61 6.58
N ARG A 26 -7.61 10.50 6.32
CA ARG A 26 -6.28 10.12 5.82
C ARG A 26 -5.50 9.27 6.81
N ALA A 27 -5.59 9.59 8.10
CA ALA A 27 -4.79 8.91 9.12
C ALA A 27 -5.13 7.41 9.18
N ASP A 28 -6.42 7.09 9.28
CA ASP A 28 -6.90 5.70 9.32
C ASP A 28 -6.57 4.95 8.03
N ALA A 29 -6.74 5.62 6.89
CA ALA A 29 -6.43 5.03 5.58
C ALA A 29 -4.92 4.77 5.40
N PHE A 30 -4.04 5.65 5.88
CA PHE A 30 -2.60 5.42 5.90
C PHE A 30 -2.21 4.29 6.87
N SER A 31 -2.85 4.19 8.04
CA SER A 31 -2.62 3.09 8.97
C SER A 31 -2.96 1.74 8.33
N ALA A 32 -4.11 1.63 7.64
CA ALA A 32 -4.49 0.43 6.92
C ALA A 32 -3.47 0.04 5.82
N LEU A 33 -3.00 1.02 5.03
CA LEU A 33 -1.98 0.78 4.01
C LEU A 33 -0.65 0.28 4.63
N HIS A 34 -0.26 0.82 5.78
CA HIS A 34 0.92 0.37 6.51
C HIS A 34 0.77 -1.05 7.07
N ASP A 35 -0.40 -1.42 7.57
CA ASP A 35 -0.69 -2.77 8.07
C ASP A 35 -0.64 -3.81 6.92
N GLU A 36 -1.13 -3.46 5.73
CA GLU A 36 -0.99 -4.29 4.53
C GLU A 36 0.49 -4.49 4.15
N LEU A 37 1.28 -3.42 4.12
CA LEU A 37 2.72 -3.49 3.84
C LEU A 37 3.44 -4.40 4.85
N ARG A 38 3.15 -4.22 6.13
CA ARG A 38 3.69 -5.05 7.20
C ARG A 38 3.33 -6.52 6.99
N THR A 39 2.06 -6.82 6.74
CA THR A 39 1.57 -8.18 6.53
C THR A 39 2.27 -8.85 5.35
N ARG A 40 2.50 -8.11 4.26
CA ARG A 40 3.24 -8.60 3.09
C ARG A 40 4.70 -8.92 3.41
N LEU A 41 5.37 -8.05 4.17
CA LEU A 41 6.74 -8.27 4.62
C LEU A 41 6.84 -9.49 5.55
N GLU A 42 5.92 -9.63 6.50
CA GLU A 42 5.85 -10.78 7.41
C GLU A 42 5.57 -12.09 6.67
N SER A 43 4.78 -12.03 5.59
CA SER A 43 4.45 -13.18 4.75
C SER A 43 5.58 -13.58 3.77
N GLY A 44 6.74 -12.93 3.86
CA GLY A 44 7.91 -13.21 3.02
C GLY A 44 7.90 -12.53 1.64
N GLY A 45 7.03 -11.54 1.43
CA GLY A 45 7.07 -10.69 0.24
C GLY A 45 8.27 -9.77 0.30
N THR A 46 9.30 -10.05 -0.49
CA THR A 46 10.41 -9.12 -0.68
C THR A 46 9.86 -7.86 -1.34
N ALA A 47 9.67 -6.79 -0.55
CA ALA A 47 9.58 -5.45 -1.09
C ALA A 47 10.96 -5.15 -1.71
N SER A 48 11.15 -5.53 -2.97
CA SER A 48 12.31 -5.07 -3.73
C SER A 48 12.14 -3.57 -3.90
N ALA A 49 12.93 -2.84 -3.09
CA ALA A 49 13.17 -1.41 -3.17
C ALA A 49 14.08 -1.06 -4.36
#